data_AF-A0A8W8JEK5-F1
#
_entry.id   AF-A0A8W8JEK5-F1
#
_cell.length_a   1.000
_cell.length_b   1.000
_cell.length_c   1.000
_cell.angle_alpha   90.00
_cell.angle_beta   90.00
_cell.angle_gamma   90.00
#
_symmetry.space_group_name_H-M   'P 1'
#
loop_
_entity.id
_entity.type
_entity.pdbx_description
1 polymer ?
#
loop_
_entity_poly.entity_id
_entity_poly.type
_entity_poly.pdbx_seq_one_letter_code
_entity_poly.pdbx_strand_id
1 'polypeptide(L)'
;KMYSYSHEKLRYPRGLNVNFSGNIFVAGQRSNNIHVLTPRAELLKIFDVHSPSFIRFKENSYVCLVGSDKSTKVYEFQEDL
;
A
#
# COMPACT_ATOMS: atom_id res chain seq x y z
N LYS A 1 -15.76 15.65 1.96
CA LYS A 1 -16.13 14.68 0.90
C LYS A 1 -15.56 13.33 1.30
N MET A 2 -16.33 12.25 1.16
CA MET A 2 -15.87 10.88 1.45
C MET A 2 -15.52 10.20 0.13
N TYR A 3 -14.34 9.57 0.06
CA TYR A 3 -13.89 8.78 -1.08
C TYR A 3 -13.91 7.30 -0.67
N SER A 4 -14.32 6.42 -1.58
CA SER A 4 -14.30 4.97 -1.39
C SER A 4 -13.46 4.34 -2.48
N TYR A 5 -12.69 3.32 -2.13
CA TYR A 5 -11.88 2.57 -3.08
C TYR A 5 -12.28 1.09 -3.07
N SER A 6 -12.51 0.54 -4.25
CA SER A 6 -12.71 -0.88 -4.50
C SER A 6 -12.10 -1.22 -5.85
N HIS A 7 -11.55 -2.42 -5.98
CA HIS A 7 -10.94 -2.88 -7.23
C HIS A 7 -11.05 -4.39 -7.33
N GLU A 8 -11.29 -4.94 -8.52
CA GLU A 8 -11.44 -6.39 -8.72
C GLU A 8 -10.20 -7.19 -8.28
N LYS A 9 -9.01 -6.60 -8.44
CA LYS A 9 -7.73 -7.16 -8.00
C LYS A 9 -7.42 -6.93 -6.51
N LEU A 10 -8.23 -6.16 -5.77
CA LEU A 10 -8.01 -5.92 -4.34
C LEU A 10 -8.91 -6.85 -3.52
N ARG A 11 -8.32 -7.88 -2.90
CA ARG A 11 -9.07 -8.86 -2.09
C ARG A 11 -8.60 -8.83 -0.65
N TYR A 12 -9.55 -8.66 0.26
CA TYR A 12 -9.34 -8.65 1.72
C TYR A 12 -8.33 -7.57 2.15
N PRO A 13 -8.64 -6.27 1.91
CA PRO A 13 -7.77 -5.18 2.31
C PRO A 13 -7.64 -5.13 3.83
N ARG A 14 -6.41 -5.29 4.35
CA ARG A 14 -6.18 -5.46 5.80
C ARG A 14 -5.34 -4.35 6.44
N GLY A 15 -4.45 -3.74 5.67
CA GLY A 15 -3.57 -2.68 6.14
C GLY A 15 -3.56 -1.50 5.18
N LEU A 16 -3.39 -0.29 5.72
CA LEU A 16 -3.20 0.91 4.92
C LEU A 16 -2.23 1.87 5.60
N ASN A 17 -1.57 2.71 4.81
CA ASN A 17 -0.76 3.82 5.29
C ASN A 17 -0.65 4.90 4.22
N VAL A 18 -0.12 6.07 4.59
CA VAL A 18 0.06 7.21 3.70
C VAL A 18 1.54 7.57 3.69
N ASN A 19 2.13 7.72 2.50
CA ASN A 19 3.51 8.18 2.38
C ASN A 19 3.59 9.70 2.59
N PHE A 20 4.80 10.27 2.62
CA PHE A 20 4.97 11.70 2.85
C PHE A 20 4.49 12.59 1.68
N SER A 21 4.37 12.05 0.47
CA SER A 21 3.74 12.72 -0.69
C SER A 21 2.20 12.70 -0.63
N GLY A 22 1.60 12.01 0.35
CA GLY A 22 0.15 11.89 0.50
C GLY A 22 -0.49 10.72 -0.27
N ASN A 23 0.31 9.89 -0.94
CA ASN A 23 -0.19 8.69 -1.63
C ASN A 23 -0.60 7.61 -0.63
N ILE A 24 -1.74 6.97 -0.89
CA ILE A 24 -2.35 5.98 0.00
C ILE A 24 -1.94 4.58 -0.47
N PHE A 25 -1.34 3.80 0.42
CA PHE A 25 -0.96 2.41 0.15
C PHE A 25 -1.97 1.49 0.84
N VAL A 26 -2.55 0.53 0.10
CA VAL A 26 -3.56 -0.41 0.59
C VAL A 26 -3.08 -1.84 0.35
N ALA A 27 -2.93 -2.61 1.43
CA ALA A 27 -2.48 -4.00 1.42
C ALA A 27 -3.65 -4.97 1.15
N GLY A 28 -3.65 -5.57 -0.04
CA GLY A 28 -4.53 -6.67 -0.43
C GLY A 28 -3.98 -8.02 -0.01
N GLN A 29 -4.32 -8.47 1.20
CA GLN A 29 -3.75 -9.67 1.79
C GLN A 29 -4.01 -10.92 0.94
N ARG A 30 -5.25 -11.14 0.52
CA ARG A 30 -5.63 -12.35 -0.24
C ARG A 30 -5.33 -12.22 -1.74
N SER A 31 -5.11 -11.01 -2.22
CA SER A 31 -4.73 -10.74 -3.62
C SER A 31 -3.22 -10.62 -3.84
N ASN A 32 -2.42 -10.75 -2.78
CA ASN A 32 -0.95 -10.65 -2.84
C ASN A 32 -0.48 -9.36 -3.52
N ASN A 33 -1.08 -8.23 -3.17
CA ASN A 33 -0.71 -6.95 -3.76
C ASN A 33 -0.82 -5.77 -2.80
N ILE A 34 -0.13 -4.69 -3.16
CA ILE A 34 -0.32 -3.36 -2.57
C ILE A 34 -0.79 -2.43 -3.68
N HIS A 35 -1.93 -1.78 -3.46
CA HIS A 35 -2.44 -0.73 -4.34
C HIS A 35 -1.97 0.63 -3.83
N VAL A 36 -1.47 1.48 -4.73
CA VAL A 36 -1.09 2.87 -4.43
C VAL A 36 -2.11 3.80 -5.06
N LEU A 37 -2.65 4.72 -4.28
CA LEU A 37 -3.70 5.63 -4.69
C LEU A 37 -3.29 7.09 -4.49
N THR A 38 -3.90 7.99 -5.26
CA THR A 38 -3.86 9.43 -4.97
C THR A 38 -4.57 9.74 -3.65
N PRO A 39 -4.39 10.94 -3.07
CA PRO A 39 -5.18 11.40 -1.92
C PRO A 39 -6.71 11.40 -2.15
N ARG A 40 -7.16 11.29 -3.40
CA ARG A 40 -8.58 11.23 -3.80
C ARG A 40 -9.05 9.80 -4.12
N ALA A 41 -8.26 8.79 -3.73
CA ALA A 41 -8.53 7.36 -3.92
C ALA A 41 -8.55 6.90 -5.40
N GLU A 42 -7.84 7.59 -6.29
CA GLU A 42 -7.65 7.15 -7.67
C GLU A 42 -6.43 6.22 -7.75
N LEU A 43 -6.51 5.11 -8.49
CA LEU A 43 -5.43 4.14 -8.59
C LEU A 43 -4.23 4.70 -9.39
N LEU A 44 -3.04 4.63 -8.80
CA LEU A 44 -1.76 4.98 -9.43
C LEU A 44 -0.99 3.74 -9.88
N LYS A 45 -0.81 2.76 -8.97
CA LYS A 45 0.06 1.59 -9.22
C LYS A 45 -0.39 0.39 -8.38
N ILE A 46 -0.04 -0.81 -8.85
CA ILE A 46 -0.21 -2.06 -8.09
C ILE A 46 1.16 -2.75 -8.03
N PHE A 47 1.58 -3.16 -6.84
CA PHE A 47 2.79 -3.93 -6.60
C PHE A 47 2.46 -5.33 -6.12
N ASP A 48 3.17 -6.34 -6.63
CA ASP A 48 3.06 -7.70 -6.12
C ASP A 48 3.83 -7.85 -4.81
N VAL A 49 3.11 -8.20 -3.76
CA VAL A 49 3.67 -8.42 -2.42
C VAL A 49 2.93 -9.60 -1.81
N HIS A 50 3.64 -10.60 -1.30
CA HIS A 50 2.99 -11.78 -0.75
C HIS A 50 2.28 -11.49 0.60
N SER A 51 0.97 -11.74 0.66
CA SER A 51 0.13 -11.67 1.86
C SER A 51 0.33 -10.42 2.74
N PRO A 52 0.36 -9.19 2.17
CA PRO A 52 0.60 -7.98 2.94
C PRO A 52 -0.59 -7.72 3.85
N SER A 53 -0.32 -7.33 5.09
CA SER A 53 -1.36 -7.14 6.09
C SER A 53 -1.21 -5.86 6.92
N PHE A 54 -0.02 -5.28 6.94
CA PHE A 54 0.28 -4.05 7.64
C PHE A 54 1.34 -3.27 6.86
N ILE A 55 1.20 -1.94 6.80
CA ILE A 55 2.14 -1.04 6.13
C ILE A 55 2.46 0.09 7.11
N ARG A 56 3.74 0.43 7.26
CA ARG A 56 4.17 1.63 7.99
C ARG A 56 5.32 2.31 7.28
N PHE A 57 5.11 3.56 6.86
CA PHE A 57 6.19 4.38 6.36
C PHE A 57 7.11 4.83 7.49
N LYS A 58 8.41 4.89 7.20
CA LYS A 58 9.37 5.64 7.99
C LYS A 58 9.13 7.13 7.73
N GLU A 59 9.20 7.93 8.77
CA GLU A 59 8.99 9.38 8.67
C GLU A 59 9.92 10.03 7.64
N ASN A 60 9.38 10.92 6.82
CA ASN A 60 10.08 11.68 5.76
C ASN A 60 10.94 10.79 4.84
N SER A 61 10.43 9.61 4.47
CA SER A 61 11.17 8.64 3.67
C SER A 61 10.28 7.86 2.70
N TYR A 62 10.85 7.42 1.59
CA TYR A 62 10.26 6.44 0.67
C TYR A 62 10.33 5.00 1.20
N VAL A 63 10.94 4.80 2.38
CA VAL A 63 11.06 3.50 3.02
C VAL A 63 9.79 3.17 3.80
N CYS A 64 9.26 1.98 3.60
CA CYS A 64 8.18 1.44 4.41
C CYS A 64 8.48 0.01 4.86
N LEU A 65 7.90 -0.35 6.00
CA LEU A 65 7.86 -1.72 6.49
C LEU A 65 6.50 -2.32 6.13
N VAL A 66 6.53 -3.49 5.49
CA VAL A 66 5.33 -4.26 5.16
C VAL A 66 5.36 -5.57 5.93
N GLY A 67 4.38 -5.76 6.79
CA GLY A 67 4.16 -7.00 7.52
C GLY A 67 3.29 -7.97 6.73
N SER A 68 3.66 -9.25 6.73
CA SER A 68 2.89 -10.37 6.20
C SER A 68 2.63 -11.41 7.30
N ASP A 69 1.94 -12.48 6.96
CA ASP A 69 1.74 -13.65 7.82
C ASP A 69 3.05 -14.38 8.19
N LYS A 70 4.11 -14.24 7.39
CA LYS A 70 5.38 -14.96 7.56
C LYS A 70 6.55 -14.07 7.99
N SER A 71 6.57 -12.83 7.55
CA SER A 71 7.72 -11.93 7.77
C SER A 71 7.35 -10.46 7.63
N THR A 72 8.24 -9.61 8.15
CA THR A 72 8.25 -8.17 7.85
C THR A 72 9.36 -7.89 6.86
N LYS A 73 9.06 -7.14 5.81
CA LYS A 73 10.01 -6.73 4.78
C LYS A 73 10.10 -5.20 4.74
N VAL A 74 11.28 -4.71 4.39
CA VAL A 74 11.52 -3.28 4.16
C VAL A 74 11.51 -3.05 2.65
N TYR A 75 10.69 -2.09 2.21
CA TYR A 75 10.56 -1.68 0.82
C TYR A 75 10.95 -0.22 0.70
N GLU A 76 11.61 0.15 -0.40
CA GLU A 76 11.80 1.53 -0.80
C GLU A 76 10.94 1.77 -2.05
N PHE A 77 9.83 2.48 -1.88
CA PHE A 77 8.93 2.83 -2.98
C PHE A 77 9.28 4.23 -3.48
N GLN A 78 10.26 4.31 -4.38
CA GLN A 78 10.56 5.57 -5.06
C GLN A 78 9.39 5.92 -5.99
N GLU A 79 8.98 7.18 -5.98
CA GLU A 79 8.13 7.72 -7.02
C GLU A 79 9.02 7.80 -8.27
N ASP A 80 8.68 7.03 -9.31
CA ASP A 80 9.40 7.06 -10.58
C ASP A 80 9.43 8.54 -11.03
N LEU A 81 10.63 9.14 -11.14
CA LEU A 81 10.86 10.52 -11.60
C LEU A 81 10.38 10.71 -13.05
#